data_AF-A0A1Q9HIT4-F1
#
_entry.id   AF-A0A1Q9HIT4-F1
#
_cell.length_a   1.000
_cell.length_b   1.000
_cell.length_c   1.000
_cell.angle_alpha   90.00
_cell.angle_beta   90.00
_cell.angle_gamma   90.00
#
_symmetry.space_group_name_H-M   'P 1'
#
loop_
_entity.id
_entity.type
_entity.pdbx_description
1 polymer ?
#
loop_
_entity_poly.entity_id
_entity_poly.type
_entity_poly.pdbx_seq_one_letter_code
_entity_poly.pdbx_strand_id
1 'polypeptide(L)'
;MSFEVPKWLSDVALVGAIFTAGGIYFSANDRIQQLETEVAALKTASAVQEKAISIHHGRDWSDRLDQLMKVEDLKGSLTSTEAALSEHYKTNAGKIETNDIWLSSVRSWAEQQDALIRSQTLDKFRAIAVYSQQKSGNAFEVMINKQHVKGSFYKKGDRVLIENPAPPGFQVEASVKGFLDDPASSNVLVQMNEGLLSELGLTTKLGRYELYITNNADILRWKSLEDIYLDTAE
;
A
#
# COMPACT_ATOMS: atom_id res chain seq x y z
N MET A 1 -82.01 11.51 -86.42
CA MET A 1 -81.25 12.67 -85.90
C MET A 1 -82.13 13.45 -84.95
N SER A 2 -81.48 14.16 -84.03
CA SER A 2 -81.95 15.06 -82.96
C SER A 2 -82.98 14.49 -81.98
N PHE A 3 -82.46 14.14 -80.80
CA PHE A 3 -83.17 13.84 -79.56
C PHE A 3 -83.83 15.14 -79.07
N GLU A 4 -85.14 15.29 -79.23
CA GLU A 4 -85.87 16.35 -78.53
C GLU A 4 -85.90 16.01 -77.04
N VAL A 5 -85.29 16.89 -76.24
CA VAL A 5 -85.17 16.74 -74.80
C VAL A 5 -86.43 17.32 -74.17
N PRO A 6 -87.33 16.50 -73.62
CA PRO A 6 -88.68 16.98 -73.39
C PRO A 6 -88.75 17.95 -72.19
N LYS A 7 -89.78 18.80 -72.17
CA LYS A 7 -90.06 19.93 -71.25
C LYS A 7 -89.79 19.70 -69.76
N TRP A 8 -89.87 18.46 -69.31
CA TRP A 8 -89.49 18.08 -67.95
C TRP A 8 -88.05 18.46 -67.62
N LEU A 9 -87.18 18.62 -68.61
CA LEU A 9 -85.78 18.98 -68.38
C LEU A 9 -85.59 20.42 -67.87
N SER A 10 -86.46 21.38 -68.23
CA SER A 10 -86.27 22.78 -67.83
C SER A 10 -86.76 23.07 -66.41
N ASP A 11 -87.84 22.42 -65.98
CA ASP A 11 -88.35 22.55 -64.61
C ASP A 11 -87.38 21.93 -63.60
N VAL A 12 -86.65 20.90 -64.06
CA VAL A 12 -85.52 20.29 -63.34
C VAL A 12 -84.41 21.32 -63.06
N ALA A 13 -84.22 22.34 -63.88
CA ALA A 13 -83.17 23.34 -63.66
C ALA A 13 -83.51 24.35 -62.55
N LEU A 14 -84.76 24.81 -62.46
CA LEU A 14 -85.21 25.85 -61.51
C LEU A 14 -85.26 25.33 -60.07
N VAL A 15 -85.75 24.09 -59.89
CA VAL A 15 -85.69 23.37 -58.61
C VAL A 15 -84.23 23.21 -58.16
N GLY A 16 -83.31 23.02 -59.11
CA GLY A 16 -81.88 22.94 -58.85
C GLY A 16 -81.30 24.15 -58.11
N ALA A 17 -81.75 25.38 -58.40
CA ALA A 17 -81.20 26.60 -57.81
C ALA A 17 -81.56 26.79 -56.33
N ILE A 18 -82.81 26.52 -55.92
CA ILE A 18 -83.28 26.70 -54.54
C ILE A 18 -82.61 25.69 -53.59
N PHE A 19 -82.35 24.47 -54.08
CA PHE A 19 -81.57 23.44 -53.37
C PHE A 19 -80.14 23.90 -53.00
N THR A 20 -79.53 24.83 -53.76
CA THR A 20 -78.15 25.30 -53.47
C THR A 20 -78.06 26.16 -52.21
N ALA A 21 -79.04 27.04 -51.95
CA ALA A 21 -79.01 28.01 -50.85
C ALA A 21 -79.29 27.39 -49.48
N GLY A 22 -80.20 26.41 -49.41
CA GLY A 22 -80.37 25.59 -48.20
C GLY A 22 -79.09 24.84 -47.83
N GLY A 23 -78.29 24.46 -48.83
CA GLY A 23 -77.04 23.71 -48.65
C GLY A 23 -75.98 24.42 -47.80
N ILE A 24 -75.91 25.76 -47.78
CA ILE A 24 -74.88 26.49 -47.02
C ILE A 24 -75.12 26.40 -45.51
N TYR A 25 -76.37 26.55 -45.07
CA TYR A 25 -76.73 26.47 -43.65
C TYR A 25 -76.47 25.08 -43.09
N PHE A 26 -76.82 24.05 -43.85
CA PHE A 26 -76.48 22.67 -43.53
C PHE A 26 -74.95 22.48 -43.42
N SER A 27 -74.14 23.21 -44.20
CA SER A 27 -72.66 23.06 -44.17
C SER A 27 -71.97 23.52 -42.89
N ALA A 28 -72.51 24.50 -42.15
CA ALA A 28 -71.87 25.03 -40.95
C ALA A 28 -72.11 24.14 -39.72
N ASN A 29 -73.32 23.60 -39.60
CA ASN A 29 -73.65 22.60 -38.59
C ASN A 29 -72.87 21.30 -38.82
N ASP A 30 -72.64 20.96 -40.10
CA ASP A 30 -71.78 19.85 -40.52
C ASP A 30 -70.35 20.01 -39.97
N ARG A 31 -69.83 21.25 -39.91
CA ARG A 31 -68.47 21.57 -39.42
C ARG A 31 -68.26 21.31 -37.93
N ILE A 32 -69.27 21.57 -37.10
CA ILE A 32 -69.18 21.35 -35.65
C ILE A 32 -69.23 19.85 -35.36
N GLN A 33 -70.12 19.14 -36.06
CA GLN A 33 -70.16 17.69 -36.01
C GLN A 33 -68.83 17.08 -36.50
N GLN A 34 -68.17 17.68 -37.50
CA GLN A 34 -66.82 17.27 -37.93
C GLN A 34 -65.78 17.35 -36.79
N LEU A 35 -65.75 18.42 -35.99
CA LEU A 35 -64.77 18.58 -34.91
C LEU A 35 -64.95 17.57 -33.77
N GLU A 36 -66.19 17.27 -33.39
CA GLU A 36 -66.47 16.21 -32.41
C GLU A 36 -66.04 14.85 -32.95
N THR A 37 -66.24 14.64 -34.25
CA THR A 37 -65.77 13.46 -34.97
C THR A 37 -64.24 13.38 -34.96
N GLU A 38 -63.53 14.52 -35.12
CA GLU A 38 -62.07 14.58 -35.07
C GLU A 38 -61.50 14.23 -33.69
N VAL A 39 -62.10 14.70 -32.60
CA VAL A 39 -61.67 14.34 -31.24
C VAL A 39 -61.90 12.86 -30.95
N ALA A 40 -63.05 12.33 -31.37
CA ALA A 40 -63.32 10.90 -31.31
C ALA A 40 -62.29 10.11 -32.13
N ALA A 41 -61.94 10.61 -33.33
CA ALA A 41 -60.93 10.05 -34.23
C ALA A 41 -59.52 10.09 -33.64
N LEU A 42 -59.13 11.17 -32.95
CA LEU A 42 -57.85 11.30 -32.23
C LEU A 42 -57.73 10.28 -31.09
N LYS A 43 -58.81 10.09 -30.35
CA LYS A 43 -58.87 9.10 -29.27
C LYS A 43 -58.76 7.67 -29.81
N THR A 44 -59.41 7.41 -30.95
CA THR A 44 -59.26 6.12 -31.65
C THR A 44 -57.86 5.97 -32.23
N ALA A 45 -57.27 7.03 -32.80
CA ALA A 45 -55.92 7.04 -33.34
C ALA A 45 -54.86 6.79 -32.25
N SER A 46 -55.01 7.36 -31.06
CA SER A 46 -54.17 7.08 -29.89
C SER A 46 -54.29 5.62 -29.46
N ALA A 47 -55.51 5.09 -29.37
CA ALA A 47 -55.72 3.68 -29.04
C ALA A 47 -55.19 2.74 -30.13
N VAL A 48 -55.25 3.14 -31.40
CA VAL A 48 -54.67 2.41 -32.54
C VAL A 48 -53.15 2.49 -32.54
N GLN A 49 -52.54 3.63 -32.18
CA GLN A 49 -51.10 3.77 -32.00
C GLN A 49 -50.62 2.92 -30.85
N GLU A 50 -51.30 2.95 -29.71
CA GLU A 50 -50.97 2.14 -28.55
C GLU A 50 -51.16 0.64 -28.83
N LYS A 51 -52.20 0.29 -29.60
CA LYS A 51 -52.38 -1.05 -30.14
C LYS A 51 -51.28 -1.42 -31.13
N ALA A 52 -50.87 -0.54 -32.04
CA ALA A 52 -49.79 -0.78 -32.99
C ALA A 52 -48.43 -0.93 -32.30
N ILE A 53 -48.13 -0.08 -31.31
CA ILE A 53 -46.96 -0.17 -30.44
C ILE A 53 -47.01 -1.50 -29.69
N SER A 54 -48.17 -1.90 -29.16
CA SER A 54 -48.33 -3.19 -28.47
C SER A 54 -48.25 -4.40 -29.41
N ILE A 55 -48.63 -4.27 -30.69
CA ILE A 55 -48.48 -5.30 -31.71
C ILE A 55 -47.00 -5.44 -32.10
N HIS A 56 -46.28 -4.33 -32.24
CA HIS A 56 -44.86 -4.33 -32.62
C HIS A 56 -43.91 -4.66 -31.45
N HIS A 57 -44.22 -4.23 -30.22
CA HIS A 57 -43.35 -4.32 -29.04
C HIS A 57 -43.90 -5.23 -27.92
N GLY A 58 -45.11 -5.77 -28.09
CA GLY A 58 -45.79 -6.66 -27.14
C GLY A 58 -46.77 -5.94 -26.21
N ARG A 59 -47.74 -6.69 -25.65
CA ARG A 59 -48.81 -6.14 -24.80
C ARG A 59 -48.30 -5.54 -23.48
N ASP A 60 -47.13 -6.00 -23.01
CA ASP A 60 -46.53 -5.64 -21.72
C ASP A 60 -45.43 -4.58 -21.85
N TRP A 61 -45.41 -3.80 -22.94
CA TRP A 61 -44.31 -2.87 -23.25
C TRP A 61 -44.12 -1.78 -22.18
N SER A 62 -45.18 -1.34 -21.52
CA SER A 62 -45.13 -0.35 -20.42
C SER A 62 -44.39 -0.90 -19.21
N ASP A 63 -44.66 -2.14 -18.79
CA ASP A 63 -43.96 -2.77 -17.66
C ASP A 63 -42.48 -3.01 -17.98
N ARG A 64 -42.16 -3.30 -19.25
CA ARG A 64 -40.78 -3.43 -19.72
C ARG A 64 -40.03 -2.10 -19.71
N LEU A 65 -40.71 -0.98 -19.97
CA LEU A 65 -40.13 0.36 -19.88
C LEU A 65 -39.73 0.70 -18.42
N ASP A 66 -40.60 0.39 -17.45
CA ASP A 66 -40.30 0.59 -16.02
C ASP A 66 -39.16 -0.32 -15.54
N GLN A 67 -39.08 -1.55 -16.05
CA GLN A 67 -37.95 -2.44 -15.80
C GLN A 67 -36.65 -1.89 -16.41
N LEU A 68 -36.70 -1.31 -17.60
CA LEU A 68 -35.54 -0.67 -18.25
C LEU A 68 -35.02 0.53 -17.45
N MET A 69 -35.90 1.37 -16.91
CA MET A 69 -35.48 2.47 -16.03
C MET A 69 -34.76 1.97 -14.77
N LYS A 70 -35.24 0.89 -14.13
CA LYS A 70 -34.55 0.28 -12.98
C LYS A 70 -33.17 -0.27 -13.34
N VAL A 71 -33.02 -0.83 -14.56
CA VAL A 71 -31.71 -1.28 -15.07
C VAL A 71 -30.76 -0.10 -15.29
N GLU A 72 -31.27 1.04 -15.74
CA GLU A 72 -30.48 2.26 -15.93
C GLU A 72 -30.02 2.86 -14.59
N ASP A 73 -30.87 2.89 -13.57
CA ASP A 73 -30.50 3.25 -12.20
C ASP A 73 -29.43 2.30 -11.64
N LEU A 74 -29.57 0.99 -11.88
CA LEU A 74 -28.60 -0.01 -11.45
C LEU A 74 -27.24 0.17 -12.15
N LYS A 75 -27.26 0.54 -13.43
CA LYS A 75 -26.06 0.89 -14.21
C LYS A 75 -25.39 2.15 -13.67
N GLY A 76 -26.18 3.16 -13.28
CA GLY A 76 -25.69 4.37 -12.62
C GLY A 76 -25.02 4.06 -11.27
N SER A 77 -25.65 3.23 -10.45
CA SER A 77 -25.08 2.77 -9.18
C SER A 77 -23.80 1.96 -9.37
N LEU A 78 -23.77 1.04 -10.35
CA LEU A 78 -22.60 0.23 -10.67
C LEU A 78 -21.41 1.10 -11.10
N THR A 79 -21.63 2.05 -12.00
CA THR A 79 -20.56 2.96 -12.48
C THR A 79 -20.03 3.86 -11.35
N SER A 80 -20.90 4.36 -10.47
CA SER A 80 -20.48 5.11 -9.28
C SER A 80 -19.65 4.24 -8.32
N THR A 81 -20.05 2.98 -8.12
CA THR A 81 -19.34 2.04 -7.25
C THR A 81 -17.97 1.66 -7.83
N GLU A 82 -17.91 1.44 -9.15
CA GLU A 82 -16.68 1.17 -9.88
C GLU A 82 -15.69 2.34 -9.78
N ALA A 83 -16.17 3.57 -9.94
CA ALA A 83 -15.34 4.76 -9.78
C ALA A 83 -14.78 4.90 -8.35
N ALA A 84 -15.62 4.68 -7.34
CA ALA A 84 -15.19 4.72 -5.94
C ALA A 84 -14.17 3.61 -5.61
N LEU A 85 -14.39 2.39 -6.12
CA LEU A 85 -13.47 1.26 -5.92
C LEU A 85 -12.11 1.53 -6.59
N SER A 86 -12.12 2.08 -7.81
CA SER A 86 -10.92 2.46 -8.55
C SER A 86 -10.10 3.52 -7.79
N GLU A 87 -10.77 4.52 -7.22
CA GLU A 87 -10.13 5.58 -6.43
C GLU A 87 -9.54 5.05 -5.12
N HIS A 88 -10.29 4.20 -4.41
CA HIS A 88 -9.79 3.51 -3.21
C HIS A 88 -8.58 2.61 -3.53
N TYR A 89 -8.62 1.89 -4.64
CA TYR A 89 -7.51 1.05 -5.08
C TYR A 89 -6.25 1.89 -5.35
N LYS A 90 -6.37 2.98 -6.12
CA LYS A 90 -5.23 3.88 -6.40
C LYS A 90 -4.66 4.50 -5.13
N THR A 91 -5.53 4.98 -4.24
CA THR A 91 -5.11 5.57 -2.95
C THR A 91 -4.37 4.55 -2.09
N ASN A 92 -4.90 3.33 -1.98
CA ASN A 92 -4.28 2.27 -1.19
C ASN A 92 -2.97 1.78 -1.81
N ALA A 93 -2.90 1.65 -3.13
CA ALA A 93 -1.67 1.30 -3.84
C ALA A 93 -0.56 2.34 -3.56
N GLY A 94 -0.86 3.64 -3.64
CA GLY A 94 0.10 4.69 -3.33
C GLY A 94 0.56 4.68 -1.87
N LYS A 95 -0.33 4.35 -0.92
CA LYS A 95 0.05 4.18 0.49
C LYS A 95 0.97 2.98 0.72
N ILE A 96 0.70 1.85 0.05
CA ILE A 96 1.54 0.65 0.13
C ILE A 96 2.94 0.95 -0.41
N GLU A 97 3.04 1.60 -1.57
CA GLU A 97 4.33 2.00 -2.15
C GLU A 97 5.10 2.95 -1.23
N THR A 98 4.42 3.95 -0.65
CA THR A 98 5.04 4.88 0.31
C THR A 98 5.57 4.15 1.55
N ASN A 99 4.82 3.18 2.07
CA ASN A 99 5.24 2.37 3.20
C ASN A 99 6.45 1.50 2.87
N ASP A 100 6.51 0.94 1.66
CA ASP A 100 7.63 0.12 1.20
C ASP A 100 8.93 0.95 1.07
N ILE A 101 8.82 2.16 0.52
CA ILE A 101 9.94 3.12 0.47
C ILE A 101 10.40 3.50 1.87
N TRP A 102 9.46 3.73 2.80
CA TRP A 102 9.80 4.07 4.18
C TRP A 102 10.49 2.89 4.90
N LEU A 103 9.97 1.68 4.77
CA LEU A 103 10.55 0.47 5.36
C LEU A 103 11.95 0.18 4.82
N SER A 104 12.15 0.28 3.51
CA SER A 104 13.47 0.11 2.89
C SER A 104 14.47 1.18 3.34
N SER A 105 14.02 2.42 3.53
CA SER A 105 14.86 3.50 4.06
C SER A 105 15.29 3.25 5.51
N VAL A 106 14.36 2.81 6.37
CA VAL A 106 14.66 2.45 7.77
C VAL A 106 15.64 1.29 7.83
N ARG A 107 15.45 0.28 6.97
CA ARG A 107 16.36 -0.86 6.86
C ARG A 107 17.76 -0.42 6.46
N SER A 108 17.90 0.40 5.42
CA SER A 108 19.21 0.88 4.97
C SER A 108 19.91 1.73 6.04
N TRP A 109 19.16 2.58 6.76
CA TRP A 109 19.70 3.33 7.89
C TRP A 109 20.21 2.40 9.00
N ALA A 110 19.45 1.35 9.35
CA ALA A 110 19.87 0.38 10.36
C ALA A 110 21.14 -0.37 9.93
N GLU A 111 21.22 -0.83 8.69
CA GLU A 111 22.42 -1.49 8.13
C GLU A 111 23.65 -0.56 8.18
N GLN A 112 23.48 0.73 7.90
CA GLN A 112 24.56 1.72 7.99
C GLN A 112 25.00 1.98 9.43
N GLN A 113 24.07 2.07 10.38
CA GLN A 113 24.41 2.20 11.80
C GLN A 113 25.13 0.96 12.31
N ASP A 114 24.69 -0.23 11.90
CA ASP A 114 25.35 -1.48 12.24
C ASP A 114 26.78 -1.52 11.70
N ALA A 115 26.97 -1.15 10.42
CA ALA A 115 28.30 -1.07 9.82
C ALA A 115 29.20 -0.06 10.55
N LEU A 116 28.65 1.10 10.93
CA LEU A 116 29.38 2.15 11.64
C LEU A 116 29.77 1.70 13.05
N ILE A 117 28.85 1.12 13.82
CA ILE A 117 29.12 0.59 15.17
C ILE A 117 30.13 -0.57 15.08
N ARG A 118 29.97 -1.48 14.11
CA ARG A 118 30.96 -2.54 13.85
C ARG A 118 32.32 -1.94 13.55
N SER A 119 32.43 -0.96 12.65
CA SER A 119 33.71 -0.32 12.34
C SER A 119 34.37 0.30 13.58
N GLN A 120 33.62 1.10 14.37
CA GLN A 120 34.12 1.71 15.60
C GLN A 120 34.58 0.67 16.66
N THR A 121 33.95 -0.51 16.65
CA THR A 121 34.22 -1.59 17.61
C THR A 121 35.32 -2.55 17.14
N LEU A 122 35.47 -2.72 15.82
CA LEU A 122 36.47 -3.59 15.17
C LEU A 122 37.77 -2.87 14.84
N ASP A 123 37.83 -1.55 14.97
CA ASP A 123 39.07 -0.80 14.84
C ASP A 123 40.10 -1.30 15.86
N LYS A 124 41.17 -1.95 15.39
CA LYS A 124 42.34 -2.32 16.20
C LYS A 124 42.86 -1.09 16.93
N PHE A 125 42.78 -1.07 18.25
CA PHE A 125 43.18 0.08 19.06
C PHE A 125 44.20 -0.33 20.12
N ARG A 126 45.06 0.62 20.51
CA ARG A 126 46.01 0.43 21.60
C ARG A 126 45.30 0.64 22.94
N ALA A 127 45.50 -0.28 23.88
CA ALA A 127 45.00 -0.12 25.24
C ALA A 127 45.99 -0.69 26.25
N ILE A 128 45.89 -0.19 27.49
CA ILE A 128 46.68 -0.71 28.60
C ILE A 128 46.00 -1.96 29.14
N ALA A 129 46.75 -3.05 29.21
CA ALA A 129 46.38 -4.29 29.85
C ALA A 129 47.27 -4.55 31.06
N VAL A 130 46.73 -5.17 32.11
CA VAL A 130 47.41 -5.39 33.38
C VAL A 130 47.35 -6.85 33.78
N TYR A 131 48.45 -7.35 34.34
CA TYR A 131 48.50 -8.69 34.93
C TYR A 131 47.68 -8.75 36.22
N SER A 132 46.81 -9.74 36.34
CA SER A 132 46.10 -10.06 37.58
C SER A 132 46.63 -11.35 38.19
N GLN A 133 46.91 -11.31 39.49
CA GLN A 133 47.30 -12.49 40.28
C GLN A 133 46.09 -13.39 40.61
N GLN A 134 44.87 -12.98 40.27
CA GLN A 134 43.70 -13.83 40.46
C GLN A 134 43.84 -15.07 39.58
N LYS A 135 43.69 -16.25 40.20
CA LYS A 135 43.62 -17.55 39.50
C LYS A 135 42.39 -17.58 38.59
N SER A 136 42.47 -17.02 37.39
CA SER A 136 41.47 -17.30 36.37
C SER A 136 41.73 -18.73 35.87
N GLY A 137 40.75 -19.61 36.06
CA GLY A 137 40.90 -21.05 35.80
C GLY A 137 41.18 -21.45 34.35
N ASN A 138 41.15 -20.51 33.40
CA ASN A 138 41.40 -20.75 31.98
C ASN A 138 42.41 -19.73 31.42
N ALA A 139 43.41 -20.22 30.67
CA ALA A 139 44.48 -19.42 30.06
C ALA A 139 43.98 -18.37 29.04
N PHE A 140 42.74 -18.49 28.54
CA PHE A 140 42.20 -17.66 27.46
C PHE A 140 40.99 -16.80 27.89
N GLU A 141 40.98 -16.37 29.16
CA GLU A 141 39.92 -15.54 29.73
C GLU A 141 40.46 -14.21 30.24
N VAL A 142 39.73 -13.13 29.96
CA VAL A 142 40.06 -11.77 30.40
C VAL A 142 38.94 -11.11 31.18
N MET A 143 39.29 -10.14 32.03
CA MET A 143 38.33 -9.24 32.66
C MET A 143 38.44 -7.85 32.06
N ILE A 144 37.29 -7.21 31.79
CA ILE A 144 37.24 -5.87 31.18
C ILE A 144 36.87 -4.83 32.25
N ASN A 145 37.60 -3.73 32.33
CA ASN A 145 37.24 -2.61 33.19
C ASN A 145 36.14 -1.76 32.54
N LYS A 146 34.97 -1.65 33.19
CA LYS A 146 33.82 -0.86 32.72
C LYS A 146 34.04 0.65 32.77
N GLN A 147 34.97 1.10 33.60
CA GLN A 147 35.31 2.52 33.74
C GLN A 147 36.25 3.03 32.62
N HIS A 148 36.77 2.14 31.77
CA HIS A 148 37.51 2.53 30.56
C HIS A 148 36.56 3.08 29.49
N VAL A 149 37.00 4.06 28.69
CA VAL A 149 36.21 4.70 27.62
C VAL A 149 35.58 3.68 26.66
N LYS A 150 36.31 2.58 26.39
CA LYS A 150 35.84 1.45 25.57
C LYS A 150 35.27 0.26 26.36
N GLY A 151 35.30 0.29 27.68
CA GLY A 151 34.90 -0.83 28.54
C GLY A 151 33.40 -1.14 28.52
N SER A 152 32.58 -0.11 28.35
CA SER A 152 31.11 -0.22 28.31
C SER A 152 30.59 -1.14 27.21
N PHE A 153 31.30 -1.21 26.08
CA PHE A 153 30.89 -1.94 24.88
C PHE A 153 31.00 -3.48 24.97
N TYR A 154 31.67 -4.01 25.99
CA TYR A 154 31.88 -5.46 26.14
C TYR A 154 30.78 -6.17 26.92
N LYS A 155 30.45 -7.40 26.54
CA LYS A 155 29.56 -8.34 27.25
C LYS A 155 30.32 -9.61 27.65
N LYS A 156 29.82 -10.33 28.65
CA LYS A 156 30.39 -11.64 29.02
C LYS A 156 30.21 -12.60 27.85
N GLY A 157 31.25 -13.34 27.52
CA GLY A 157 31.28 -14.25 26.37
C GLY A 157 31.80 -13.61 25.08
N ASP A 158 32.02 -12.29 25.04
CA ASP A 158 32.63 -11.63 23.89
C ASP A 158 34.04 -12.17 23.66
N ARG A 159 34.44 -12.30 22.40
CA ARG A 159 35.80 -12.69 22.03
C ARG A 159 36.58 -11.46 21.61
N VAL A 160 37.82 -11.38 22.07
CA VAL A 160 38.75 -10.30 21.78
C VAL A 160 40.05 -10.90 21.29
N LEU A 161 40.57 -10.37 20.19
CA LEU A 161 41.91 -10.64 19.72
C LEU A 161 42.85 -9.62 20.34
N ILE A 162 43.85 -10.11 21.07
CA ILE A 162 44.86 -9.31 21.74
C ILE A 162 46.19 -9.58 21.03
N GLU A 163 46.91 -8.53 20.65
CA GLU A 163 48.17 -8.63 19.92
C GLU A 163 49.25 -7.81 20.62
N ASN A 164 50.43 -8.40 20.74
CA ASN A 164 51.62 -7.73 21.23
C ASN A 164 52.25 -6.87 20.10
N PRO A 165 52.37 -5.54 20.27
CA PRO A 165 53.02 -4.69 19.27
C PRO A 165 54.52 -4.98 19.11
N ALA A 166 55.17 -5.54 20.13
CA ALA A 166 56.61 -5.80 20.13
C ALA A 166 56.99 -6.95 21.09
N PRO A 167 57.43 -8.13 20.59
CA PRO A 167 57.59 -8.47 19.17
C PRO A 167 56.24 -8.67 18.45
N PRO A 168 56.11 -8.20 17.19
CA PRO A 168 54.90 -8.41 16.41
C PRO A 168 54.75 -9.90 16.03
N GLY A 169 53.51 -10.36 15.86
CA GLY A 169 53.18 -11.74 15.47
C GLY A 169 52.71 -12.64 16.62
N PHE A 170 52.80 -12.17 17.87
CA PHE A 170 52.17 -12.84 19.02
C PHE A 170 50.76 -12.28 19.22
N GLN A 171 49.76 -13.10 18.92
CA GLN A 171 48.36 -12.76 19.07
C GLN A 171 47.60 -13.91 19.72
N VAL A 172 46.59 -13.58 20.51
CA VAL A 172 45.76 -14.57 21.22
C VAL A 172 44.31 -14.12 21.23
N GLU A 173 43.41 -15.06 20.97
CA GLU A 173 41.98 -14.83 21.15
C GLU A 173 41.58 -15.18 22.58
N ALA A 174 40.90 -14.26 23.25
CA ALA A 174 40.46 -14.39 24.62
C ALA A 174 38.95 -14.18 24.74
N SER A 175 38.32 -14.84 25.70
CA SER A 175 36.91 -14.62 26.03
C SER A 175 36.78 -13.67 27.22
N VAL A 176 35.82 -12.75 27.15
CA VAL A 176 35.46 -11.87 28.26
C VAL A 176 34.72 -12.69 29.32
N LYS A 177 35.40 -12.96 30.44
CA LYS A 177 34.82 -13.71 31.58
C LYS A 177 33.92 -12.84 32.44
N GLY A 178 34.33 -11.58 32.64
CA GLY A 178 33.70 -10.71 33.60
C GLY A 178 34.21 -9.29 33.55
N PHE A 179 33.75 -8.50 34.51
CA PHE A 179 33.95 -7.06 34.54
C PHE A 179 34.56 -6.60 35.85
N LEU A 180 35.33 -5.53 35.75
CA LEU A 180 35.82 -4.75 36.86
C LEU A 180 35.17 -3.39 36.78
N ASP A 181 34.97 -2.78 37.94
CA ASP A 181 34.40 -1.45 38.05
C ASP A 181 35.34 -0.59 38.91
N ASP A 182 36.53 -0.32 38.38
CA ASP A 182 37.60 0.39 39.08
C ASP A 182 37.84 1.78 38.44
N PRO A 183 37.29 2.85 39.03
CA PRO A 183 37.49 4.22 38.53
C PRO A 183 38.93 4.70 38.65
N ALA A 184 39.71 4.18 39.61
CA ALA A 184 41.11 4.58 39.80
C ALA A 184 42.02 4.08 38.67
N SER A 185 41.60 3.02 37.99
CA SER A 185 42.32 2.40 36.87
C SER A 185 41.57 2.57 35.54
N SER A 186 40.87 3.69 35.33
CA SER A 186 40.06 3.96 34.12
C SER A 186 40.85 3.95 32.81
N ASN A 187 42.18 4.07 32.86
CA ASN A 187 43.05 3.95 31.68
C ASN A 187 43.43 2.50 31.33
N VAL A 188 43.11 1.53 32.19
CA VAL A 188 43.31 0.10 31.95
C VAL A 188 42.02 -0.49 31.40
N LEU A 189 42.09 -1.13 30.24
CA LEU A 189 40.93 -1.80 29.67
C LEU A 189 40.83 -3.26 30.10
N VAL A 190 41.95 -3.99 30.08
CA VAL A 190 41.95 -5.46 30.21
C VAL A 190 42.80 -5.91 31.38
N GLN A 191 42.29 -6.86 32.16
CA GLN A 191 43.10 -7.66 33.07
C GLN A 191 43.26 -9.09 32.53
N MET A 192 44.51 -9.55 32.55
CA MET A 192 44.93 -10.82 31.94
C MET A 192 45.60 -11.70 33.00
N ASN A 193 45.55 -13.01 32.80
CA ASN A 193 46.26 -13.96 33.65
C ASN A 193 47.66 -14.27 33.08
N GLU A 194 48.40 -15.09 33.81
CA GLU A 194 49.77 -15.48 33.43
C GLU A 194 49.82 -16.34 32.15
N GLY A 195 48.83 -17.22 31.95
CA GLY A 195 48.76 -18.04 30.74
C GLY A 195 48.65 -17.19 29.48
N LEU A 196 47.74 -16.22 29.47
CA LEU A 196 47.53 -15.32 28.35
C LEU A 196 48.74 -14.42 28.06
N LEU A 197 49.44 -13.98 29.11
CA LEU A 197 50.68 -13.21 28.96
C LEU A 197 51.78 -14.04 28.29
N SER A 198 51.92 -15.31 28.67
CA SER A 198 52.92 -16.21 28.09
C SER A 198 52.69 -16.43 26.59
N GLU A 199 51.44 -16.61 26.17
CA GLU A 199 51.06 -16.75 24.74
C GLU A 199 51.37 -15.48 23.94
N LEU A 200 51.31 -14.31 24.59
CA LEU A 200 51.68 -13.03 23.99
C LEU A 200 53.20 -12.76 23.99
N GLY A 201 54.01 -13.71 24.49
CA GLY A 201 55.45 -13.53 24.66
C GLY A 201 55.83 -12.51 25.74
N LEU A 202 54.91 -12.24 26.68
CA LEU A 202 55.06 -11.27 27.76
C LEU A 202 55.36 -11.97 29.09
N THR A 203 55.92 -11.24 30.05
CA THR A 203 56.24 -11.78 31.37
C THR A 203 55.29 -11.23 32.44
N THR A 204 55.46 -11.60 33.71
CA THR A 204 54.72 -10.98 34.82
C THR A 204 55.44 -9.77 35.41
N LYS A 205 56.70 -9.51 35.02
CA LYS A 205 57.59 -8.53 35.67
C LYS A 205 57.21 -7.07 35.46
N LEU A 206 56.71 -6.70 34.27
CA LEU A 206 56.36 -5.30 33.98
C LEU A 206 54.97 -4.94 34.52
N GLY A 207 54.09 -5.93 34.73
CA GLY A 207 52.77 -5.79 35.32
C GLY A 207 51.74 -5.02 34.46
N ARG A 208 52.17 -4.09 33.62
CA ARG A 208 51.34 -3.30 32.68
C ARG A 208 51.94 -3.37 31.28
N TYR A 209 51.07 -3.53 30.29
CA TYR A 209 51.43 -3.70 28.89
C TYR A 209 50.54 -2.86 27.99
N GLU A 210 51.11 -2.25 26.97
CA GLU A 210 50.33 -1.60 25.91
C GLU A 210 50.15 -2.62 24.78
N LEU A 211 48.90 -3.02 24.54
CA LEU A 211 48.56 -4.06 23.57
C LEU A 211 47.56 -3.54 22.55
N TYR A 212 47.57 -4.15 21.38
CA TYR A 212 46.49 -3.95 20.43
C TYR A 212 45.33 -4.88 20.76
N ILE A 213 44.13 -4.33 20.82
CA ILE A 213 42.90 -5.07 21.09
C ILE A 213 41.97 -4.86 19.90
N THR A 214 41.44 -5.96 19.40
CA THR A 214 40.47 -6.01 18.31
C THR A 214 39.32 -6.90 18.76
N ASN A 215 38.08 -6.46 18.63
CA ASN A 215 36.95 -7.32 18.96
C ASN A 215 36.71 -8.33 17.84
N ASN A 216 36.25 -9.53 18.17
CA ASN A 216 35.86 -10.50 17.14
C ASN A 216 34.55 -10.04 16.46
N ALA A 217 34.55 -9.95 15.13
CA ALA A 217 33.43 -9.51 14.32
C ALA A 217 32.17 -10.38 14.48
N ASP A 218 32.33 -11.66 14.82
CA ASP A 218 31.23 -12.63 14.77
C ASP A 218 30.24 -12.53 15.96
N ILE A 219 30.61 -11.81 17.03
CA ILE A 219 29.81 -11.73 18.28
C ILE A 219 29.00 -10.43 18.37
N LEU A 220 29.34 -9.42 17.58
CA LEU A 220 28.60 -8.15 17.53
C LEU A 220 27.36 -8.27 16.63
N ARG A 221 26.43 -9.15 17.03
CA ARG A 221 25.13 -9.32 16.38
C ARG A 221 24.13 -8.32 16.95
N TRP A 222 24.17 -7.09 16.46
CA TRP A 222 22.90 -6.42 16.20
C TRP A 222 22.20 -7.27 15.14
N LYS A 223 21.04 -7.82 15.50
CA LYS A 223 20.20 -8.56 14.57
C LYS A 223 19.66 -7.53 13.60
N SER A 224 19.79 -7.79 12.30
CA SER A 224 19.13 -6.94 11.31
C SER A 224 17.63 -6.91 11.61
N LEU A 225 16.92 -5.86 11.18
CA LEU A 225 15.46 -5.80 11.34
C LEU A 225 14.77 -7.06 10.80
N GLU A 226 15.29 -7.66 9.73
CA GLU A 226 14.78 -8.92 9.16
C GLU A 226 14.96 -10.11 10.10
N ASP A 227 16.13 -10.24 10.73
CA ASP A 227 16.41 -11.31 11.68
C ASP A 227 15.51 -11.21 12.92
N ILE A 228 15.15 -9.97 13.33
CA ILE A 228 14.21 -9.73 14.43
C ILE A 228 12.80 -10.20 14.05
N TYR A 229 12.35 -9.93 12.82
CA TYR A 229 11.02 -10.37 12.36
C TYR A 229 10.93 -11.89 12.24
N LEU A 230 11.99 -12.56 11.78
CA LEU A 230 12.04 -14.02 11.64
C LEU A 230 11.99 -14.74 13.00
N ASP A 231 12.63 -14.19 14.03
CA ASP A 231 12.60 -14.76 15.39
C ASP A 231 11.25 -14.59 16.10
N THR A 232 10.42 -13.63 15.70
CA THR A 232 9.07 -13.43 16.28
C THR A 232 7.98 -14.29 15.63
N ALA A 233 8.33 -15.02 14.58
CA ALA A 233 7.40 -15.88 13.82
C ALA A 233 7.44 -17.37 14.24
N GLU A 234 8.27 -17.73 15.23
CA GLU A 234 8.26 -19.01 15.96
C GLU A 234 7.55 -18.88 17.32
#